data_AF-A0A7J5UKU9-F1
#
_entry.id   AF-A0A7J5UKU9-F1
#
_cell.length_a   1.000
_cell.length_b   1.000
_cell.length_c   1.000
_cell.angle_alpha   90.00
_cell.angle_beta   90.00
_cell.angle_gamma   90.00
#
_symmetry.space_group_name_H-M   'P 1'
#
loop_
_entity.id
_entity.type
_entity.pdbx_description
1 polymer ?
#
loop_
_entity_poly.entity_id
_entity_poly.type
_entity_poly.pdbx_seq_one_letter_code
_entity_poly.pdbx_strand_id
1 'polypeptide(L)'
;MAGKNLHQQVLAELGRAIVTGAVPSGYRTTVAQLEERYGISRSVAREVVRVLEVLGLLRSSTKIGLTVTPSNEWNLLAPEVIRWRLESPEKAFQLKTLTELRRGIEPAAARYAAQRVTWQQLQEMRRCAAEMQRLGAAGRGDSPEFLAADIGFHTTLLEASGNEMLATLAGTITAILTGRNELGLTPARPAAENLDTHVRLADALADGDAARAEQLAVALVDVVEEEVAQPVPAP
;
A
#
# COMPACT_ATOMS: atom_id res chain seq x y z
N MET A 1 24.49 8.53 10.60
CA MET A 1 23.01 8.64 10.68
C MET A 1 22.44 9.76 9.80
N ALA A 2 23.06 10.95 9.73
CA ALA A 2 22.60 12.05 8.86
C ALA A 2 22.49 11.69 7.36
N GLY A 3 23.44 10.95 6.79
CA GLY A 3 23.41 10.56 5.37
C GLY A 3 22.28 9.59 4.97
N LYS A 4 21.84 8.73 5.90
CA LYS A 4 20.72 7.79 5.65
C LYS A 4 19.38 8.54 5.53
N ASN A 5 19.22 9.60 6.32
CA ASN A 5 18.07 10.48 6.25
C ASN A 5 18.07 11.29 4.94
N LEU A 6 19.21 11.86 4.55
CA LEU A 6 19.32 12.63 3.31
C LEU A 6 19.07 11.77 2.05
N HIS A 7 19.57 10.53 2.02
CA HIS A 7 19.25 9.57 0.96
C HIS A 7 17.74 9.36 0.80
N GLN A 8 17.04 9.08 1.91
CA GLN A 8 15.60 8.83 1.90
C GLN A 8 14.81 10.06 1.47
N GLN A 9 15.22 11.25 1.90
CA GLN A 9 14.60 12.51 1.51
C GLN A 9 14.73 12.74 -0.01
N VAL A 10 15.94 12.66 -0.56
CA VAL A 10 16.16 12.89 -2.00
C VAL A 10 15.45 11.83 -2.85
N LEU A 11 15.48 10.56 -2.43
CA LEU A 11 14.74 9.49 -3.10
C LEU A 11 13.24 9.79 -3.15
N ALA A 12 12.65 10.18 -2.02
CA ALA A 12 11.22 10.50 -1.93
C ALA A 12 10.86 11.77 -2.71
N GLU A 13 11.72 12.78 -2.74
CA GLU A 13 11.49 14.01 -3.49
C GLU A 13 11.57 13.76 -5.00
N LEU A 14 12.64 13.12 -5.48
CA LEU A 14 12.82 12.84 -6.91
C LEU A 14 11.80 11.83 -7.43
N GLY A 15 11.53 10.76 -6.68
CA GLY A 15 10.51 9.76 -7.03
C GLY A 15 9.13 10.39 -7.18
N ARG A 16 8.71 11.22 -6.22
CA ARG A 16 7.46 11.97 -6.27
C ARG A 16 7.42 12.94 -7.44
N ALA A 17 8.50 13.68 -7.69
CA ALA A 17 8.56 14.62 -8.80
C ALA A 17 8.42 13.91 -10.17
N ILE A 18 8.99 12.72 -10.32
CA ILE A 18 8.80 11.88 -11.51
C ILE A 18 7.35 11.41 -11.63
N VAL A 19 6.82 10.82 -10.55
CA VAL A 19 5.47 10.22 -10.54
C VAL A 19 4.36 11.24 -10.77
N THR A 20 4.51 12.44 -10.21
CA THR A 20 3.56 13.55 -10.38
C THR A 20 3.72 14.31 -11.70
N GLY A 21 4.75 13.99 -12.49
CA GLY A 21 5.04 14.62 -13.77
C GLY A 21 5.80 15.95 -13.70
N ALA A 22 6.17 16.44 -12.50
CA ALA A 22 7.03 17.60 -12.33
C ALA A 22 8.42 17.40 -12.97
N VAL A 23 8.89 16.15 -13.03
CA VAL A 23 10.01 15.72 -13.87
C VAL A 23 9.43 14.74 -14.91
N PRO A 24 9.15 15.19 -16.14
CA PRO A 24 8.35 14.42 -17.08
C PRO A 24 9.12 13.23 -17.67
N SER A 25 8.38 12.27 -18.21
CA SER A 25 8.95 11.16 -18.99
C SER A 25 9.83 11.68 -20.13
N GLY A 26 10.96 11.01 -20.36
CA GLY A 26 11.98 11.44 -21.33
C GLY A 26 12.91 12.55 -20.84
N TYR A 27 12.65 13.16 -19.68
CA TYR A 27 13.59 14.10 -19.06
C TYR A 27 14.95 13.42 -18.82
N ARG A 28 16.02 14.15 -19.11
CA ARG A 28 17.41 13.66 -19.03
C ARG A 28 18.17 14.42 -17.95
N THR A 29 18.97 13.69 -17.19
CA THR A 29 19.86 14.24 -16.16
C THR A 29 21.12 13.39 -16.04
N THR A 30 22.03 13.76 -15.15
CA THR A 30 23.25 13.02 -14.83
C THR A 30 23.42 12.91 -13.33
N VAL A 31 24.23 11.96 -12.87
CA VAL A 31 24.58 11.86 -11.45
C VAL A 31 25.18 13.18 -10.94
N ALA A 32 26.05 13.83 -11.73
CA ALA A 32 26.65 15.11 -11.37
C ALA A 32 25.60 16.24 -11.18
N GLN A 33 24.58 16.30 -12.04
CA GLN A 33 23.49 17.27 -11.89
C GLN A 33 22.60 16.96 -10.67
N LEU A 34 22.43 15.68 -10.31
CA LEU A 34 21.74 15.32 -9.06
C LEU A 34 22.56 15.69 -7.82
N GLU A 35 23.89 15.50 -7.87
CA GLU A 35 24.82 15.94 -6.81
C GLU A 35 24.67 17.45 -6.56
N GLU A 36 24.73 18.25 -7.62
CA GLU A 36 24.60 19.71 -7.56
C GLU A 36 23.20 20.15 -7.10
N ARG A 37 22.13 19.59 -7.70
CA ARG A 37 20.75 19.98 -7.39
C ARG A 37 20.36 19.71 -5.94
N TYR A 38 20.77 18.57 -5.40
CA TYR A 38 20.35 18.13 -4.06
C TYR A 38 21.43 18.34 -2.99
N GLY A 39 22.60 18.88 -3.35
CA GLY A 39 23.71 19.08 -2.41
C GLY A 39 24.23 17.78 -1.80
N ILE A 40 24.19 16.69 -2.56
CA ILE A 40 24.54 15.33 -2.08
C ILE A 40 25.85 14.83 -2.68
N SER A 41 26.51 13.90 -1.99
CA SER A 41 27.69 13.24 -2.53
C SER A 41 27.34 12.31 -3.70
N ARG A 42 28.32 12.08 -4.58
CA ARG A 42 28.22 11.09 -5.66
C ARG A 42 27.75 9.71 -5.22
N SER A 43 28.18 9.24 -4.04
CA SER A 43 27.76 7.92 -3.53
C SER A 43 26.27 7.88 -3.21
N VAL A 44 25.74 8.91 -2.55
CA VAL A 44 24.31 9.03 -2.23
C VAL A 44 23.49 9.17 -3.51
N ALA A 45 23.95 10.00 -4.47
CA ALA A 45 23.27 10.16 -5.75
C ALA A 45 23.17 8.82 -6.52
N ARG A 46 24.24 8.01 -6.52
CA ARG A 46 24.22 6.69 -7.18
C ARG A 46 23.29 5.69 -6.48
N GLU A 47 23.16 5.76 -5.16
CA GLU A 47 22.23 4.89 -4.43
C GLU A 47 20.77 5.26 -4.73
N VAL A 48 20.43 6.56 -4.72
CA VAL A 48 19.10 7.05 -5.13
C VAL A 48 18.77 6.60 -6.55
N VAL A 49 19.70 6.81 -7.49
CA VAL A 49 19.53 6.38 -8.88
C VAL A 49 19.30 4.88 -8.97
N ARG A 50 20.08 4.06 -8.27
CA ARG A 50 19.93 2.60 -8.28
C ARG A 50 18.54 2.18 -7.81
N VAL A 51 18.00 2.80 -6.76
CA VAL A 51 16.65 2.48 -6.28
C VAL A 51 15.61 2.89 -7.32
N LEU A 52 15.71 4.09 -7.89
CA LEU A 52 14.79 4.57 -8.93
C LEU A 52 14.86 3.72 -10.21
N GLU A 53 16.01 3.16 -10.56
CA GLU A 53 16.14 2.18 -11.65
C GLU A 53 15.46 0.85 -11.33
N VAL A 54 15.60 0.33 -10.11
CA VAL A 54 14.91 -0.89 -9.67
C VAL A 54 13.39 -0.72 -9.68
N LEU A 55 12.91 0.46 -9.30
CA LEU A 55 11.49 0.82 -9.38
C LEU A 55 11.04 1.10 -10.83
N GLY A 56 11.97 1.15 -11.78
CA GLY A 56 11.70 1.41 -13.19
C GLY A 56 11.43 2.86 -13.52
N LEU A 57 11.68 3.84 -12.64
CA LEU A 57 11.45 5.28 -12.84
C LEU A 57 12.57 5.97 -13.63
N LEU A 58 13.78 5.40 -13.58
CA LEU A 58 14.96 5.89 -14.30
C LEU A 58 15.60 4.77 -15.11
N ARG A 59 16.32 5.17 -16.16
CA ARG A 59 17.19 4.29 -16.94
C ARG A 59 18.54 4.97 -17.19
N SER A 60 19.64 4.30 -16.86
CA SER A 60 20.99 4.74 -17.21
C SER A 60 21.41 4.35 -18.63
N SER A 61 22.15 5.23 -19.29
CA SER A 61 22.81 4.99 -20.59
C SER A 61 24.15 5.72 -20.64
N THR A 62 25.19 5.06 -21.18
CA THR A 62 26.57 5.60 -21.26
C THR A 62 26.69 6.90 -22.05
N LYS A 63 25.81 7.14 -23.02
CA LYS A 63 25.87 8.32 -23.91
C LYS A 63 24.99 9.48 -23.45
N ILE A 64 23.93 9.19 -22.69
CA ILE A 64 22.86 10.15 -22.39
C ILE A 64 22.85 10.52 -20.89
N GLY A 65 23.36 9.64 -20.03
CA GLY A 65 23.20 9.75 -18.59
C GLY A 65 21.95 9.02 -18.12
N LEU A 66 21.12 9.69 -17.34
CA LEU A 66 19.90 9.17 -16.74
C LEU A 66 18.69 9.70 -17.52
N THR A 67 17.72 8.84 -17.81
CA THR A 67 16.46 9.23 -18.46
C THR A 67 15.28 8.77 -17.63
N VAL A 68 14.28 9.63 -17.44
CA VAL A 68 13.00 9.26 -16.83
C VAL A 68 12.20 8.40 -17.79
N THR A 69 11.73 7.25 -17.32
CA THR A 69 10.98 6.26 -18.10
C THR A 69 9.48 6.61 -18.15
N PRO A 70 8.72 6.07 -19.12
CA PRO A 70 7.27 6.16 -19.14
C PRO A 70 6.63 5.27 -18.06
N SER A 71 5.41 5.61 -17.64
CA SER A 71 4.71 4.98 -16.49
C SER A 71 4.38 3.50 -16.67
N ASN A 72 4.34 3.00 -17.91
CA ASN A 72 4.16 1.58 -18.21
C ASN A 72 5.41 0.73 -17.93
N GLU A 73 6.56 1.33 -17.64
CA GLU A 73 7.78 0.64 -17.22
C GLU A 73 7.95 0.61 -15.68
N TRP A 74 7.12 1.35 -14.94
CA TRP A 74 7.26 1.47 -13.49
C TRP A 74 6.78 0.20 -12.78
N ASN A 75 7.41 -0.14 -11.67
CA ASN A 75 6.89 -1.14 -10.75
C ASN A 75 5.72 -0.54 -9.95
N LEU A 76 4.50 -0.69 -10.46
CA LEU A 76 3.29 -0.13 -9.86
C LEU A 76 2.89 -0.78 -8.53
N LEU A 77 3.45 -1.96 -8.20
CA LEU A 77 3.18 -2.66 -6.94
C LEU A 77 4.16 -2.26 -5.83
N ALA A 78 5.23 -1.53 -6.16
CA ALA A 78 6.20 -1.08 -5.18
C ALA A 78 5.57 -0.08 -4.19
N PRO A 79 5.75 -0.27 -2.87
CA PRO A 79 5.16 0.60 -1.84
C PRO A 79 5.49 2.08 -2.03
N GLU A 80 6.72 2.41 -2.42
CA GLU A 80 7.17 3.79 -2.68
C GLU A 80 6.41 4.41 -3.84
N VAL A 81 6.26 3.67 -4.94
CA VAL A 81 5.56 4.13 -6.14
C VAL A 81 4.08 4.33 -5.85
N ILE A 82 3.44 3.41 -5.10
CA ILE A 82 2.05 3.54 -4.66
C ILE A 82 1.88 4.83 -3.85
N ARG A 83 2.71 5.06 -2.83
CA ARG A 83 2.64 6.25 -1.98
C ARG A 83 2.78 7.53 -2.81
N TRP A 84 3.79 7.64 -3.67
CA TRP A 84 3.96 8.82 -4.52
C TRP A 84 2.80 9.04 -5.50
N ARG A 85 2.17 7.97 -6.01
CA ARG A 85 1.01 8.06 -6.90
C ARG A 85 -0.25 8.52 -6.16
N LEU A 86 -0.40 8.15 -4.89
CA LEU A 86 -1.52 8.59 -4.03
C LEU A 86 -1.41 10.06 -3.59
N GLU A 87 -0.25 10.68 -3.77
CA GLU A 87 -0.05 12.12 -3.57
C GLU A 87 -0.29 12.94 -4.85
N SER A 88 -0.48 12.27 -5.99
CA SER A 88 -0.67 12.93 -7.29
C SER A 88 -2.12 13.43 -7.50
N PRO A 89 -2.35 14.31 -8.47
CA PRO A 89 -3.71 14.72 -8.86
C PRO A 89 -4.62 13.54 -9.28
N GLU A 90 -4.04 12.42 -9.71
CA GLU A 90 -4.79 11.23 -10.14
C GLU A 90 -5.13 10.26 -9.00
N LYS A 91 -4.84 10.60 -7.74
CA LYS A 91 -4.96 9.72 -6.57
C LYS A 91 -6.28 8.95 -6.46
N ALA A 92 -7.41 9.54 -6.86
CA ALA A 92 -8.72 8.87 -6.83
C ALA A 92 -8.77 7.68 -7.81
N PHE A 93 -8.28 7.87 -9.04
CA PHE A 93 -8.16 6.78 -10.00
C PHE A 93 -7.19 5.70 -9.50
N GLN A 94 -6.09 6.12 -8.87
CA GLN A 94 -5.12 5.17 -8.32
C GLN A 94 -5.70 4.33 -7.20
N LEU A 95 -6.38 4.94 -6.23
CA LEU A 95 -7.11 4.21 -5.19
C LEU A 95 -8.10 3.22 -5.77
N LYS A 96 -8.89 3.61 -6.77
CA LYS A 96 -9.83 2.70 -7.45
C LYS A 96 -9.13 1.46 -7.99
N THR A 97 -8.07 1.62 -8.79
CA THR A 97 -7.33 0.47 -9.36
C THR A 97 -6.62 -0.38 -8.30
N LEU A 98 -6.19 0.22 -7.20
CA LEU A 98 -5.59 -0.49 -6.08
C LEU A 98 -6.65 -1.27 -5.28
N THR A 99 -7.86 -0.73 -5.12
CA THR A 99 -9.00 -1.44 -4.54
C THR A 99 -9.44 -2.60 -5.43
N GLU A 100 -9.47 -2.43 -6.74
CA GLU A 100 -9.73 -3.53 -7.70
C GLU A 100 -8.70 -4.67 -7.55
N LEU A 101 -7.41 -4.34 -7.35
CA LEU A 101 -6.39 -5.32 -7.04
C LEU A 101 -6.70 -6.08 -5.75
N ARG A 102 -7.02 -5.37 -4.66
CA ARG A 102 -7.41 -5.99 -3.37
C ARG A 102 -8.58 -6.95 -3.54
N ARG A 103 -9.60 -6.53 -4.28
CA ARG A 103 -10.80 -7.32 -4.59
C ARG A 103 -10.47 -8.59 -5.39
N GLY A 104 -9.44 -8.54 -6.23
CA GLY A 104 -8.97 -9.70 -7.00
C GLY A 104 -8.14 -10.70 -6.19
N ILE A 105 -7.46 -10.27 -5.12
CA ILE A 105 -6.47 -11.11 -4.41
C ILE A 105 -6.89 -11.54 -3.01
N GLU A 106 -7.53 -10.67 -2.23
CA GLU A 106 -7.84 -10.94 -0.82
C GLU A 106 -8.88 -12.05 -0.64
N PRO A 107 -9.95 -12.14 -1.46
CA PRO A 107 -10.89 -13.26 -1.37
C PRO A 107 -10.23 -14.63 -1.65
N ALA A 108 -9.34 -14.68 -2.64
CA ALA A 108 -8.57 -15.90 -2.91
C ALA A 108 -7.63 -16.23 -1.75
N ALA A 109 -6.99 -15.23 -1.14
CA ALA A 109 -6.16 -15.42 0.05
C ALA A 109 -6.97 -15.99 1.22
N ALA A 110 -8.15 -15.43 1.49
CA ALA A 110 -9.07 -15.90 2.53
C ALA A 110 -9.52 -17.34 2.30
N ARG A 111 -9.88 -17.68 1.06
CA ARG A 111 -10.25 -19.05 0.68
C ARG A 111 -9.14 -20.05 1.01
N TYR A 112 -7.89 -19.73 0.64
CA TYR A 112 -6.76 -20.60 0.93
C TYR A 112 -6.41 -20.63 2.42
N ALA A 113 -6.51 -19.48 3.09
CA ALA A 113 -6.23 -19.35 4.51
C ALA A 113 -7.16 -20.23 5.36
N ALA A 114 -8.43 -20.37 4.99
CA ALA A 114 -9.37 -21.24 5.71
C ALA A 114 -8.87 -22.70 5.83
N GLN A 115 -8.03 -23.15 4.91
CA GLN A 115 -7.49 -24.52 4.92
C GLN A 115 -6.08 -24.63 5.52
N ARG A 116 -5.40 -23.51 5.74
CA ARG A 116 -3.95 -23.45 5.98
C ARG A 116 -3.55 -22.63 7.19
N VAL A 117 -4.46 -21.80 7.71
CA VAL A 117 -4.21 -20.86 8.80
C VAL A 117 -3.70 -21.60 10.03
N THR A 118 -2.61 -21.09 10.61
CA THR A 118 -2.09 -21.60 11.88
C THR A 118 -2.85 -20.98 13.04
N TRP A 119 -2.83 -21.65 14.20
CA TRP A 119 -3.44 -21.11 15.41
C TRP A 119 -2.89 -19.72 15.77
N GLN A 120 -1.58 -19.49 15.61
CA GLN A 120 -0.96 -18.19 15.88
C GLN A 120 -1.48 -17.08 14.96
N GLN A 121 -1.58 -17.34 13.65
CA GLN A 121 -2.12 -16.38 12.68
C GLN A 121 -3.60 -16.07 12.97
N LEU A 122 -4.38 -17.09 13.36
CA LEU A 122 -5.77 -16.90 13.74
C LEU A 122 -5.91 -16.02 15.00
N GLN A 123 -5.07 -16.22 16.02
CA GLN A 123 -5.07 -15.36 17.20
C GLN A 123 -4.70 -13.92 16.86
N GLU A 124 -3.73 -13.72 15.96
CA GLU A 124 -3.33 -12.38 15.53
C GLU A 124 -4.47 -11.66 14.78
N MET A 125 -5.12 -12.33 13.83
CA MET A 125 -6.28 -11.76 13.13
C MET A 125 -7.43 -11.43 14.10
N ARG A 126 -7.71 -12.28 15.08
CA ARG A 126 -8.72 -12.00 16.13
C ARG A 126 -8.33 -10.79 16.99
N ARG A 127 -7.06 -10.68 17.37
CA ARG A 127 -6.53 -9.52 18.11
C ARG A 127 -6.71 -8.24 17.32
N CYS A 128 -6.35 -8.23 16.04
CA CYS A 128 -6.52 -7.07 15.17
C CYS A 128 -8.00 -6.69 14.99
N ALA A 129 -8.88 -7.66 14.73
CA ALA A 129 -10.31 -7.41 14.56
C ALA A 129 -10.94 -6.83 15.85
N ALA A 130 -10.59 -7.37 17.02
CA ALA A 130 -11.06 -6.86 18.31
C ALA A 130 -10.55 -5.42 18.57
N GLU A 131 -9.30 -5.13 18.21
CA GLU A 131 -8.74 -3.78 18.37
C GLU A 131 -9.42 -2.76 17.45
N MET A 132 -9.68 -3.14 16.19
CA MET A 132 -10.46 -2.31 15.25
C MET A 132 -11.87 -2.03 15.77
N GLN A 133 -12.57 -3.04 16.30
CA GLN A 133 -13.88 -2.86 16.92
C GLN A 133 -13.83 -1.88 18.10
N ARG A 134 -12.86 -2.07 19.01
CA ARG A 134 -12.67 -1.23 20.20
C ARG A 134 -12.40 0.22 19.83
N LEU A 135 -11.48 0.46 18.89
CA LEU A 135 -11.10 1.80 18.45
C LEU A 135 -12.22 2.47 17.63
N GLY A 136 -12.86 1.74 16.72
CA GLY A 136 -14.00 2.25 15.94
C GLY A 136 -15.18 2.69 16.83
N ALA A 137 -15.54 1.87 17.82
CA ALA A 137 -16.58 2.22 18.80
C ALA A 137 -16.22 3.45 19.66
N ALA A 138 -14.93 3.67 19.91
CA ALA A 138 -14.42 4.85 20.61
C ALA A 138 -14.32 6.10 19.72
N GLY A 139 -14.68 6.00 18.43
CA GLY A 139 -14.52 7.11 17.47
C GLY A 139 -13.07 7.38 17.08
N ARG A 140 -12.22 6.35 17.12
CA ARG A 140 -10.78 6.40 16.78
C ARG A 140 -10.43 5.53 15.57
N GLY A 141 -11.37 5.37 14.63
CA GLY A 141 -11.18 4.57 13.42
C GLY A 141 -10.14 5.10 12.44
N ASP A 142 -9.76 6.38 12.55
CA ASP A 142 -8.72 7.05 11.75
C ASP A 142 -7.37 7.13 12.50
N SER A 143 -7.27 6.49 13.66
CA SER A 143 -6.07 6.55 14.49
C SER A 143 -4.94 5.66 13.93
N PRO A 144 -3.66 5.99 14.22
CA PRO A 144 -2.52 5.14 13.85
C PRO A 144 -2.63 3.72 14.39
N GLU A 145 -3.24 3.53 15.55
CA GLU A 145 -3.44 2.21 16.15
C GLU A 145 -4.50 1.40 15.39
N PHE A 146 -5.56 2.05 14.88
CA PHE A 146 -6.55 1.40 14.03
C PHE A 146 -5.90 0.96 12.73
N LEU A 147 -5.16 1.86 12.07
CA LEU A 147 -4.44 1.56 10.84
C LEU A 147 -3.47 0.39 11.01
N ALA A 148 -2.74 0.35 12.14
CA ALA A 148 -1.83 -0.76 12.43
C ALA A 148 -2.58 -2.10 12.59
N ALA A 149 -3.75 -2.10 13.23
CA ALA A 149 -4.59 -3.29 13.36
C ALA A 149 -5.16 -3.75 12.01
N ASP A 150 -5.65 -2.81 11.19
CA ASP A 150 -6.17 -3.05 9.84
C ASP A 150 -5.10 -3.66 8.92
N ILE A 151 -3.91 -3.04 8.86
CA ILE A 151 -2.75 -3.58 8.14
C ILE A 151 -2.41 -4.98 8.65
N GLY A 152 -2.28 -5.15 9.97
CA GLY A 152 -1.92 -6.43 10.57
C GLY A 152 -2.91 -7.54 10.23
N PHE A 153 -4.22 -7.25 10.18
CA PHE A 153 -5.23 -8.22 9.79
C PHE A 153 -5.02 -8.67 8.34
N HIS A 154 -4.97 -7.73 7.40
CA HIS A 154 -4.88 -8.03 5.96
C HIS A 154 -3.55 -8.68 5.57
N THR A 155 -2.42 -8.27 6.17
CA THR A 155 -1.12 -8.91 5.90
C THR A 155 -1.06 -10.33 6.47
N THR A 156 -1.61 -10.55 7.67
CA THR A 156 -1.70 -11.89 8.26
C THR A 156 -2.58 -12.82 7.41
N LEU A 157 -3.68 -12.30 6.85
CA LEU A 157 -4.55 -13.06 5.93
C LEU A 157 -3.79 -13.53 4.67
N LEU A 158 -3.01 -12.65 4.05
CA LEU A 158 -2.19 -12.98 2.88
C LEU A 158 -1.13 -14.04 3.21
N GLU A 159 -0.48 -13.93 4.35
CA GLU A 159 0.49 -14.91 4.83
C GLU A 159 -0.17 -16.26 5.17
N ALA A 160 -1.33 -16.23 5.84
CA ALA A 160 -2.11 -17.40 6.21
C ALA A 160 -2.64 -18.17 4.99
N SER A 161 -2.73 -17.52 3.83
CA SER A 161 -3.08 -18.17 2.56
C SER A 161 -2.11 -19.29 2.17
N GLY A 162 -0.88 -19.30 2.72
CA GLY A 162 0.16 -20.26 2.37
C GLY A 162 0.60 -20.16 0.89
N ASN A 163 0.28 -19.06 0.21
CA ASN A 163 0.75 -18.76 -1.14
C ASN A 163 1.79 -17.65 -1.05
N GLU A 164 3.07 -18.00 -1.28
CA GLU A 164 4.19 -17.06 -1.20
C GLU A 164 4.01 -15.84 -2.11
N MET A 165 3.38 -16.01 -3.28
CA MET A 165 3.12 -14.89 -4.19
C MET A 165 2.11 -13.89 -3.60
N LEU A 166 1.06 -14.37 -2.93
CA LEU A 166 0.11 -13.49 -2.23
C LEU A 166 0.78 -12.84 -1.00
N ALA A 167 1.57 -13.60 -0.24
CA ALA A 167 2.28 -13.07 0.91
C ALA A 167 3.25 -11.93 0.54
N THR A 168 3.90 -11.99 -0.64
CA THR A 168 4.79 -10.90 -1.10
C THR A 168 4.08 -9.56 -1.30
N LEU A 169 2.74 -9.57 -1.45
CA LEU A 169 1.93 -8.36 -1.61
C LEU A 169 1.59 -7.65 -0.29
N ALA A 170 2.04 -8.17 0.87
CA ALA A 170 1.82 -7.51 2.16
C ALA A 170 2.30 -6.05 2.20
N GLY A 171 3.44 -5.76 1.57
CA GLY A 171 3.96 -4.38 1.46
C GLY A 171 3.09 -3.48 0.58
N THR A 172 2.53 -4.04 -0.50
CA THR A 172 1.59 -3.36 -1.40
C THR A 172 0.30 -3.01 -0.64
N ILE A 173 -0.29 -3.97 0.06
CA ILE A 173 -1.51 -3.74 0.88
C ILE A 173 -1.26 -2.70 1.98
N THR A 174 -0.12 -2.80 2.67
CA THR A 174 0.30 -1.80 3.66
C THR A 174 0.32 -0.39 3.06
N ALA A 175 0.89 -0.22 1.87
CA ALA A 175 0.94 1.08 1.20
C ALA A 175 -0.44 1.61 0.80
N ILE A 176 -1.33 0.73 0.34
CA ILE A 176 -2.72 1.09 -0.02
C ILE A 176 -3.49 1.57 1.21
N LEU A 177 -3.48 0.79 2.30
CA LEU A 177 -4.20 1.12 3.54
C LEU A 177 -3.65 2.39 4.18
N THR A 178 -2.32 2.54 4.22
CA THR A 178 -1.66 3.75 4.72
C THR A 178 -2.09 4.97 3.91
N GLY A 179 -2.02 4.89 2.58
CA GLY A 179 -2.38 6.01 1.72
C GLY A 179 -3.86 6.39 1.80
N ARG A 180 -4.77 5.41 1.93
CA ARG A 180 -6.19 5.68 2.17
C ARG A 180 -6.40 6.45 3.49
N ASN A 181 -5.70 6.06 4.55
CA ASN A 181 -5.76 6.74 5.84
C ASN A 181 -5.19 8.17 5.79
N GLU A 182 -4.03 8.35 5.17
CA GLU A 182 -3.38 9.67 5.00
C GLU A 182 -4.23 10.64 4.15
N LEU A 183 -5.09 10.11 3.28
CA LEU A 183 -6.05 10.89 2.50
C LEU A 183 -7.35 11.22 3.27
N GLY A 184 -7.48 10.80 4.53
CA GLY A 184 -8.66 11.06 5.35
C GLY A 184 -9.90 10.27 4.94
N LEU A 185 -9.72 9.18 4.19
CA LEU A 185 -10.82 8.34 3.71
C LEU A 185 -11.21 7.24 4.70
N THR A 186 -10.42 7.04 5.75
CA THR A 186 -10.78 6.17 6.87
C THR A 186 -11.64 6.97 7.85
N PRO A 187 -12.92 6.60 8.07
CA PRO A 187 -13.78 7.33 8.99
C PRO A 187 -13.38 7.13 10.44
N ALA A 188 -13.45 8.18 11.27
CA ALA A 188 -13.26 8.08 12.72
C ALA A 188 -14.25 7.10 13.38
N ARG A 189 -15.43 6.91 12.79
CA ARG A 189 -16.44 5.92 13.20
C ARG A 189 -16.81 5.04 12.01
N PRO A 190 -16.06 3.96 11.73
CA PRO A 190 -16.39 3.00 10.68
C PRO A 190 -17.75 2.36 10.95
N ALA A 191 -18.44 1.94 9.88
CA ALA A 191 -19.69 1.22 10.00
C ALA A 191 -19.50 -0.05 10.84
N ALA A 192 -20.41 -0.28 11.80
CA ALA A 192 -20.34 -1.44 12.70
C ALA A 192 -20.32 -2.77 11.92
N GLU A 193 -21.01 -2.84 10.78
CA GLU A 193 -21.03 -4.00 9.90
C GLU A 193 -19.65 -4.31 9.30
N ASN A 194 -18.86 -3.29 8.93
CA ASN A 194 -17.50 -3.50 8.42
C ASN A 194 -16.58 -4.06 9.54
N LEU A 195 -16.68 -3.49 10.74
CA LEU A 195 -15.93 -3.96 11.91
C LEU A 195 -16.31 -5.40 12.31
N ASP A 196 -17.59 -5.76 12.24
CA ASP A 196 -18.10 -7.12 12.48
C ASP A 196 -17.63 -8.12 11.41
N THR A 197 -17.53 -7.68 10.15
CA THR A 197 -17.10 -8.54 9.04
C THR A 197 -15.68 -9.06 9.24
N HIS A 198 -14.76 -8.28 9.83
CA HIS A 198 -13.42 -8.74 10.19
C HIS A 198 -13.44 -9.90 11.20
N VAL A 199 -14.29 -9.81 12.22
CA VAL A 199 -14.47 -10.87 13.22
C VAL A 199 -15.07 -12.12 12.59
N ARG A 200 -16.14 -11.96 11.80
CA ARG A 200 -16.79 -13.05 11.09
C ARG A 200 -15.85 -13.76 10.12
N LEU A 201 -14.93 -13.02 9.49
CA LEU A 201 -13.92 -13.60 8.62
C LEU A 201 -12.95 -14.45 9.42
N ALA A 202 -12.42 -13.96 10.54
CA ALA A 202 -11.56 -14.75 11.43
C ALA A 202 -12.26 -16.03 11.92
N ASP A 203 -13.56 -15.96 12.23
CA ASP A 203 -14.34 -17.14 12.63
C ASP A 203 -14.54 -18.12 11.47
N ALA A 204 -14.82 -17.65 10.25
CA ALA A 204 -14.91 -18.52 9.08
C ALA A 204 -13.58 -19.25 8.80
N LEU A 205 -12.44 -18.58 9.04
CA LEU A 205 -11.11 -19.20 8.95
C LEU A 205 -10.91 -20.26 10.04
N ALA A 206 -11.39 -20.00 11.27
CA ALA A 206 -11.33 -20.96 12.37
C ALA A 206 -12.18 -22.22 12.11
N ASP A 207 -13.33 -22.04 11.48
CA ASP A 207 -14.26 -23.11 11.10
C ASP A 207 -13.80 -23.90 9.87
N GLY A 208 -12.77 -23.40 9.15
CA GLY A 208 -12.30 -23.97 7.89
C GLY A 208 -13.27 -23.76 6.70
N ASP A 209 -14.21 -22.83 6.83
CA ASP A 209 -15.21 -22.54 5.80
C ASP A 209 -14.64 -21.59 4.73
N ALA A 210 -13.98 -22.19 3.74
CA ALA A 210 -13.34 -21.47 2.65
C ALA A 210 -14.30 -20.61 1.81
N ALA A 211 -15.54 -21.07 1.61
CA ALA A 211 -16.52 -20.33 0.81
C ALA A 211 -17.03 -19.10 1.56
N ARG A 212 -17.32 -19.24 2.86
CA ARG A 212 -17.72 -18.13 3.72
C ARG A 212 -16.59 -17.13 3.91
N ALA A 213 -15.35 -17.59 4.09
CA ALA A 213 -14.18 -16.72 4.22
C ALA A 213 -13.97 -15.85 2.97
N GLU A 214 -14.09 -16.45 1.78
CA GLU A 214 -14.01 -15.75 0.50
C GLU A 214 -15.10 -14.68 0.37
N GLN A 215 -16.37 -15.02 0.67
CA GLN A 215 -17.49 -14.07 0.61
C GLN A 215 -17.33 -12.89 1.57
N LEU A 216 -16.86 -13.14 2.80
CA LEU A 216 -16.63 -12.09 3.78
C LEU A 216 -15.47 -11.17 3.38
N ALA A 217 -14.41 -11.72 2.78
CA ALA A 217 -13.31 -10.93 2.25
C ALA A 217 -13.75 -10.05 1.07
N VAL A 218 -14.66 -10.51 0.21
CA VAL A 218 -15.29 -9.66 -0.82
C VAL A 218 -16.04 -8.50 -0.17
N ALA A 219 -16.89 -8.80 0.84
CA ALA A 219 -17.67 -7.77 1.52
C ALA A 219 -16.79 -6.69 2.20
N LEU A 220 -15.64 -7.07 2.78
CA LEU A 220 -14.68 -6.11 3.34
C LEU A 220 -14.16 -5.11 2.31
N VAL A 221 -13.80 -5.59 1.12
CA VAL A 221 -13.24 -4.73 0.06
C VAL A 221 -14.33 -3.90 -0.60
N ASP A 222 -15.52 -4.47 -0.84
CA ASP A 222 -16.63 -3.77 -1.50
C ASP A 222 -17.10 -2.54 -0.68
N VAL A 223 -17.12 -2.62 0.66
CA VAL A 223 -17.42 -1.45 1.52
C VAL A 223 -16.40 -0.33 1.29
N VAL A 224 -15.12 -0.65 1.16
CA VAL A 224 -14.07 0.33 0.87
C VAL A 224 -14.20 0.89 -0.55
N GLU A 225 -14.62 0.08 -1.51
CA GLU A 225 -14.87 0.54 -2.89
C GLU A 225 -16.00 1.57 -2.93
N GLU A 226 -17.09 1.36 -2.20
CA GLU A 226 -18.18 2.32 -2.08
C GLU A 226 -17.74 3.63 -1.42
N GLU A 227 -16.91 3.57 -0.38
CA GLU A 227 -16.35 4.75 0.29
C GLU A 227 -15.39 5.54 -0.63
N VAL A 228 -14.55 4.84 -1.41
CA VAL A 228 -13.62 5.47 -2.38
C VAL A 228 -14.37 6.02 -3.59
N ALA A 229 -15.49 5.43 -3.98
CA ALA A 229 -16.34 5.90 -5.07
C ALA A 229 -17.15 7.16 -4.70
N GLN A 230 -17.34 7.43 -3.40
CA GLN A 230 -17.96 8.67 -2.96
C GLN A 230 -16.97 9.84 -3.06
N PRO A 231 -17.39 11.00 -3.61
CA PRO A 231 -16.50 12.15 -3.74
C PRO A 231 -16.03 12.61 -2.36
N VAL A 232 -14.70 12.72 -2.21
CA VAL A 232 -14.07 13.35 -1.04
C VAL A 232 -14.71 14.73 -0.85
N PRO A 233 -15.37 15.03 0.28
CA PRO A 233 -15.84 16.38 0.54
C PRO A 233 -14.64 17.32 0.48
N ALA A 234 -14.74 18.38 -0.32
CA ALA A 234 -13.74 19.44 -0.27
C ALA A 234 -13.75 20.07 1.14
N PRO A 235 -12.58 20.48 1.67
CA PRO A 235 -12.51 21.21 2.94
C PRO A 235 -13.27 22.53 2.92
#